data_AF-A0A926A366-F1
#
_entry.id   AF-A0A926A366-F1
#
_cell.length_a   1.000
_cell.length_b   1.000
_cell.length_c   1.000
_cell.angle_alpha   90.00
_cell.angle_beta   90.00
_cell.angle_gamma   90.00
#
_symmetry.space_group_name_H-M   'P 1'
#
loop_
_entity.id
_entity.type
_entity.pdbx_description
1 polymer ?
#
loop_
_entity_poly.entity_id
_entity_poly.type
_entity_poly.pdbx_seq_one_letter_code
_entity_poly.pdbx_strand_id
1 'polypeptide(L)'
;MLNLTRVLRAATASAFLAVPALASAQTWANWTAANVAGNTMSGLLGTTTISYSGGFDGYQLSDNATRTASVSPSGGCGFNFFCLTAPYTSAGVGAPTNHGFIQYTGIHRGTITFGSAVVNPLIAFISVGQPNLPVRYNFLGNSLTVLSDNSASPAAWGNGSQSVSGSVVTGNEFSGTVRLNGTFTSISYSVQDAENWHGLTVGVQSVVPEPSTYALMGAGLLALGVAARRRRKV
;
A
#
# COMPACT_ATOMS: atom_id res chain seq x y z
N MET A 1 -27.37 66.58 -29.49
CA MET A 1 -26.75 66.62 -28.15
C MET A 1 -26.68 65.20 -27.61
N LEU A 2 -25.48 64.85 -27.12
CA LEU A 2 -25.02 63.70 -26.30
C LEU A 2 -26.12 62.75 -25.72
N ASN A 3 -25.96 61.43 -25.66
CA ASN A 3 -24.84 60.74 -24.99
C ASN A 3 -24.67 59.26 -25.40
N LEU A 4 -23.40 58.89 -25.55
CA LEU A 4 -22.87 57.53 -25.56
C LEU A 4 -23.02 56.88 -24.17
N THR A 5 -23.49 55.64 -24.08
CA THR A 5 -23.14 54.76 -22.95
C THR A 5 -22.98 53.31 -23.43
N ARG A 6 -21.74 52.96 -23.78
CA ARG A 6 -21.27 51.58 -23.86
C ARG A 6 -21.11 51.07 -22.43
N VAL A 7 -21.91 50.10 -22.03
CA VAL A 7 -21.67 49.33 -20.80
C VAL A 7 -21.04 48.00 -21.21
N LEU A 8 -19.71 47.94 -21.22
CA LEU A 8 -19.00 46.65 -21.14
C LEU A 8 -19.12 46.17 -19.70
N ARG A 9 -19.86 45.09 -19.46
CA ARG A 9 -19.75 44.32 -18.22
C ARG A 9 -18.91 43.08 -18.50
N ALA A 10 -17.72 43.07 -17.89
CA ALA A 10 -16.81 41.95 -17.85
C ALA A 10 -17.49 40.74 -17.20
N ALA A 11 -17.52 39.61 -17.89
CA ALA A 11 -17.93 38.34 -17.31
C ALA A 11 -16.75 37.76 -16.53
N THR A 12 -16.76 37.89 -15.20
CA THR A 12 -15.91 37.14 -14.30
C THR A 12 -16.43 35.70 -14.21
N ALA A 13 -15.83 34.78 -14.97
CA ALA A 13 -16.06 33.36 -14.82
C ALA A 13 -15.12 32.81 -13.72
N SER A 14 -15.60 32.78 -12.47
CA SER A 14 -14.94 32.02 -11.41
C SER A 14 -15.26 30.54 -11.60
N ALA A 15 -14.38 29.82 -12.27
CA ALA A 15 -14.42 28.36 -12.31
C ALA A 15 -13.88 27.81 -10.98
N PHE A 16 -14.78 27.42 -10.08
CA PHE A 16 -14.43 26.52 -8.98
C PHE A 16 -14.03 25.18 -9.60
N LEU A 17 -12.73 24.94 -9.74
CA LEU A 17 -12.21 23.61 -10.05
C LEU A 17 -12.42 22.75 -8.80
N ALA A 18 -13.54 22.02 -8.76
CA ALA A 18 -13.66 20.89 -7.86
C ALA A 18 -12.55 19.90 -8.24
N VAL A 19 -11.54 19.77 -7.37
CA VAL A 19 -10.52 18.74 -7.53
C VAL A 19 -11.22 17.42 -7.21
N PRO A 20 -11.41 16.50 -8.19
CA PRO A 20 -11.88 15.17 -7.85
C PRO A 20 -10.86 14.55 -6.89
N ALA A 21 -11.34 13.98 -5.78
CA ALA A 21 -10.50 13.13 -4.95
C ALA A 21 -10.04 11.96 -5.84
N LEU A 22 -8.79 12.01 -6.30
CA LEU A 22 -8.19 10.91 -7.04
C LEU A 22 -8.23 9.69 -6.12
N ALA A 23 -8.84 8.60 -6.60
CA ALA A 23 -8.66 7.29 -5.98
C ALA A 23 -7.14 7.04 -5.96
N SER A 24 -6.59 6.91 -4.76
CA SER A 24 -5.17 6.67 -4.62
C SER A 24 -4.86 5.32 -5.24
N ALA A 25 -4.06 5.30 -6.30
CA ALA A 25 -3.62 4.05 -6.89
C ALA A 25 -2.76 3.30 -5.86
N GLN A 26 -3.21 2.14 -5.42
CA GLN A 26 -2.44 1.31 -4.50
C GLN A 26 -1.72 0.22 -5.30
N THR A 27 -0.45 0.00 -4.97
CA THR A 27 0.34 -1.07 -5.59
C THR A 27 0.85 -2.01 -4.53
N TRP A 28 0.74 -3.31 -4.80
CA TRP A 28 1.25 -4.37 -3.93
C TRP A 28 2.47 -5.01 -4.57
N ALA A 29 3.36 -5.55 -3.72
CA ALA A 29 4.54 -6.25 -4.16
C ALA A 29 4.14 -7.40 -5.09
N ASN A 30 4.73 -7.39 -6.27
CA ASN A 30 4.69 -8.47 -7.23
C ASN A 30 5.94 -9.32 -7.02
N TRP A 31 5.86 -10.30 -6.13
CA TRP A 31 6.96 -11.22 -5.82
C TRP A 31 7.09 -12.24 -6.95
N THR A 32 8.23 -12.22 -7.65
CA THR A 32 8.45 -13.01 -8.86
C THR A 32 9.58 -14.03 -8.73
N ALA A 33 10.39 -13.94 -7.67
CA ALA A 33 11.43 -14.93 -7.41
C ALA A 33 11.66 -15.10 -5.90
N ALA A 34 12.05 -16.31 -5.53
CA ALA A 34 12.48 -16.68 -4.18
C ALA A 34 13.70 -17.60 -4.25
N ASN A 35 14.64 -17.40 -3.34
CA ASN A 35 15.77 -18.29 -3.11
C ASN A 35 15.71 -18.73 -1.64
N VAL A 36 15.18 -19.93 -1.41
CA VAL A 36 14.98 -20.50 -0.07
C VAL A 36 16.32 -20.72 0.64
N ALA A 37 17.32 -21.28 -0.05
CA ALA A 37 18.64 -21.50 0.53
C ALA A 37 19.36 -20.18 0.89
N GLY A 38 19.08 -19.13 0.12
CA GLY A 38 19.60 -17.79 0.35
C GLY A 38 18.78 -16.93 1.31
N ASN A 39 17.60 -17.38 1.76
CA ASN A 39 16.68 -16.59 2.58
C ASN A 39 16.33 -15.23 1.96
N THR A 40 16.04 -15.22 0.65
CA THR A 40 15.68 -14.00 -0.08
C THR A 40 14.45 -14.16 -0.97
N MET A 41 13.71 -13.07 -1.16
CA MET A 41 12.69 -12.92 -2.20
C MET A 41 12.88 -11.61 -2.95
N SER A 42 12.42 -11.54 -4.20
CA SER A 42 12.52 -10.33 -5.01
C SER A 42 11.33 -10.16 -5.95
N GLY A 43 11.09 -8.91 -6.35
CA GLY A 43 9.97 -8.54 -7.18
C GLY A 43 9.95 -7.07 -7.56
N LEU A 44 8.77 -6.60 -7.95
CA LEU A 44 8.50 -5.20 -8.22
C LEU A 44 7.43 -4.65 -7.28
N LEU A 45 7.53 -3.38 -6.95
CA LEU A 45 6.52 -2.60 -6.27
C LEU A 45 6.20 -1.38 -7.13
N GLY A 46 5.25 -1.53 -8.05
CA GLY A 46 5.02 -0.55 -9.11
C GLY A 46 6.22 -0.54 -10.06
N THR A 47 6.88 0.62 -10.16
CA THR A 47 8.05 0.80 -11.03
C THR A 47 9.39 0.62 -10.30
N THR A 48 9.38 0.44 -8.97
CA THR A 48 10.60 0.20 -8.19
C THR A 48 10.81 -1.28 -7.91
N THR A 49 12.06 -1.69 -7.71
CA THR A 49 12.36 -3.04 -7.25
C THR A 49 12.05 -3.18 -5.76
N ILE A 50 11.63 -4.37 -5.36
CA ILE A 50 11.50 -4.75 -3.95
C ILE A 50 12.25 -6.05 -3.73
N SER A 51 12.96 -6.14 -2.61
CA SER A 51 13.61 -7.37 -2.18
C SER A 51 13.36 -7.59 -0.70
N TYR A 52 13.42 -8.84 -0.28
CA TYR A 52 13.37 -9.27 1.09
C TYR A 52 14.61 -10.12 1.38
N SER A 53 15.19 -9.94 2.56
CA SER A 53 16.23 -10.79 3.12
C SER A 53 15.92 -11.08 4.58
N GLY A 54 15.94 -12.35 4.97
CA GLY A 54 15.60 -12.79 6.33
C GLY A 54 15.13 -14.24 6.34
N GLY A 55 15.12 -14.86 7.52
CA GLY A 55 14.56 -16.22 7.64
C GLY A 55 13.05 -16.19 7.37
N PHE A 56 12.55 -17.12 6.55
CA PHE A 56 11.13 -17.36 6.32
C PHE A 56 10.88 -18.87 6.18
N ASP A 57 9.68 -19.32 6.52
CA ASP A 57 9.34 -20.75 6.51
C ASP A 57 8.60 -21.17 5.23
N GLY A 58 8.02 -20.20 4.53
CA GLY A 58 7.35 -20.43 3.26
C GLY A 58 7.10 -19.15 2.48
N TYR A 59 6.60 -19.30 1.26
CA TYR A 59 6.19 -18.19 0.41
C TYR A 59 5.20 -18.63 -0.65
N GLN A 60 4.54 -17.64 -1.23
CA GLN A 60 3.85 -17.77 -2.51
C GLN A 60 4.27 -16.60 -3.41
N LEU A 61 4.55 -16.90 -4.69
CA LEU A 61 4.78 -15.87 -5.70
C LEU A 61 3.46 -15.36 -6.25
N SER A 62 3.51 -14.17 -6.84
CA SER A 62 2.34 -13.47 -7.35
C SER A 62 1.71 -14.15 -8.59
N ASP A 63 2.37 -15.15 -9.18
CA ASP A 63 1.88 -15.95 -10.32
C ASP A 63 0.75 -16.93 -9.95
N ASN A 64 0.41 -17.05 -8.66
CA ASN A 64 -0.58 -17.99 -8.12
C ASN A 64 -0.26 -19.48 -8.39
N ALA A 65 0.95 -19.81 -8.84
CA ALA A 65 1.36 -21.17 -9.17
C ALA A 65 2.53 -21.62 -8.31
N THR A 66 3.48 -20.73 -8.06
CA THR A 66 4.73 -21.05 -7.37
C THR A 66 4.60 -20.75 -5.89
N ARG A 67 4.75 -21.80 -5.05
CA ARG A 67 4.68 -21.70 -3.59
C ARG A 67 5.42 -22.84 -2.92
N THR A 68 5.75 -22.69 -1.64
CA THR A 68 6.28 -23.79 -0.83
C THR A 68 5.18 -24.79 -0.45
N ALA A 69 5.57 -26.03 -0.18
CA ALA A 69 4.63 -27.08 0.27
C ALA A 69 4.00 -26.76 1.65
N SER A 70 4.63 -25.89 2.45
CA SER A 70 4.10 -25.40 3.72
C SER A 70 2.86 -24.53 3.56
N VAL A 71 2.66 -23.90 2.39
CA VAL A 71 1.49 -23.08 2.11
C VAL A 71 0.31 -24.01 1.78
N SER A 72 -0.64 -24.08 2.70
CA SER A 72 -1.88 -24.85 2.55
C SER A 72 -3.06 -23.93 2.21
N PRO A 73 -4.06 -24.40 1.44
CA PRO A 73 -5.20 -23.57 1.07
C PRO A 73 -6.03 -23.17 2.30
N SER A 74 -6.54 -21.94 2.32
CA SER A 74 -7.45 -21.47 3.37
C SER A 74 -8.91 -21.81 3.07
N GLY A 75 -9.69 -22.02 4.13
CA GLY A 75 -11.04 -22.58 4.14
C GLY A 75 -12.10 -21.70 3.46
N GLY A 76 -12.06 -21.67 2.12
CA GLY A 76 -13.00 -20.93 1.27
C GLY A 76 -12.32 -20.14 0.15
N CYS A 77 -11.00 -19.98 0.21
CA CYS A 77 -10.26 -19.10 -0.70
C CYS A 77 -9.10 -19.76 -1.44
N GLY A 78 -8.89 -21.05 -1.22
CA GLY A 78 -7.77 -21.76 -1.84
C GLY A 78 -6.46 -21.08 -1.47
N PHE A 79 -5.65 -20.74 -2.47
CA PHE A 79 -4.36 -20.08 -2.30
C PHE A 79 -4.41 -18.55 -2.45
N ASN A 80 -5.61 -17.96 -2.49
CA ASN A 80 -5.77 -16.51 -2.45
C ASN A 80 -6.15 -16.07 -1.03
N PHE A 81 -5.16 -15.80 -0.19
CA PHE A 81 -5.39 -15.39 1.20
C PHE A 81 -5.97 -13.97 1.37
N PHE A 82 -6.13 -13.24 0.26
CA PHE A 82 -6.70 -11.89 0.20
C PHE A 82 -8.05 -11.83 -0.52
N CYS A 83 -8.64 -12.98 -0.83
CA CYS A 83 -9.96 -13.17 -1.46
C CYS A 83 -11.09 -12.38 -0.78
N LEU A 84 -11.12 -12.39 0.56
CA LEU A 84 -12.03 -11.66 1.41
C LEU A 84 -11.38 -10.30 1.61
N THR A 85 -11.85 -9.33 0.84
CA THR A 85 -11.20 -8.03 0.75
C THR A 85 -11.57 -7.10 1.90
N ALA A 86 -12.73 -7.31 2.54
CA ALA A 86 -13.26 -6.45 3.62
C ALA A 86 -12.24 -6.19 4.76
N PRO A 87 -11.50 -7.19 5.29
CA PRO A 87 -10.42 -6.99 6.26
C PRO A 87 -9.33 -5.98 5.85
N TYR A 88 -9.14 -5.78 4.55
CA TYR A 88 -8.07 -4.97 3.97
C TYR A 88 -8.60 -3.65 3.38
N THR A 89 -9.90 -3.38 3.48
CA THR A 89 -10.54 -2.20 2.89
C THR A 89 -11.14 -1.31 3.98
N SER A 90 -10.38 -0.31 4.41
CA SER A 90 -10.83 0.78 5.27
C SER A 90 -9.85 1.95 5.14
N ALA A 91 -10.20 3.13 5.65
CA ALA A 91 -9.31 4.29 5.69
C ALA A 91 -8.62 4.65 4.34
N GLY A 92 -9.30 4.37 3.22
CA GLY A 92 -8.81 4.69 1.87
C GLY A 92 -7.77 3.71 1.29
N VAL A 93 -7.53 2.56 1.93
CA VAL A 93 -6.70 1.47 1.37
C VAL A 93 -7.55 0.35 0.77
N GLY A 94 -6.99 -0.32 -0.24
CA GLY A 94 -7.56 -1.50 -0.89
C GLY A 94 -6.88 -2.81 -0.46
N ALA A 95 -7.48 -3.94 -0.76
CA ALA A 95 -6.87 -5.26 -0.52
C ALA A 95 -5.67 -5.54 -1.46
N PRO A 96 -4.73 -6.43 -1.06
CA PRO A 96 -3.78 -7.03 -1.98
C PRO A 96 -4.44 -7.58 -3.24
N THR A 97 -3.92 -7.18 -4.39
CA THR A 97 -4.48 -7.53 -5.71
C THR A 97 -3.82 -8.73 -6.36
N ASN A 98 -2.78 -9.27 -5.73
CA ASN A 98 -2.09 -10.48 -6.14
C ASN A 98 -1.83 -11.36 -4.91
N HIS A 99 -1.37 -12.60 -5.13
CA HIS A 99 -1.28 -13.60 -4.05
C HIS A 99 0.13 -13.72 -3.46
N GLY A 100 1.03 -12.81 -3.77
CA GLY A 100 2.42 -12.90 -3.33
C GLY A 100 2.57 -12.51 -1.86
N PHE A 101 3.15 -13.39 -1.05
CA PHE A 101 3.42 -13.13 0.38
C PHE A 101 4.58 -13.97 0.91
N ILE A 102 5.09 -13.57 2.08
CA ILE A 102 6.10 -14.27 2.86
C ILE A 102 5.41 -14.93 4.06
N GLN A 103 5.71 -16.19 4.33
CA GLN A 103 5.11 -17.01 5.40
C GLN A 103 6.10 -17.23 6.55
N TYR A 104 5.55 -17.27 7.77
CA TYR A 104 6.27 -17.58 9.00
C TYR A 104 5.47 -18.58 9.86
N THR A 105 6.20 -19.35 10.66
CA THR A 105 5.71 -20.25 11.71
C THR A 105 6.51 -20.08 13.01
N GLY A 106 7.36 -19.07 13.09
CA GLY A 106 8.38 -18.96 14.13
C GLY A 106 8.91 -17.54 14.33
N ILE A 107 9.87 -17.43 15.24
CA ILE A 107 10.58 -16.19 15.53
C ILE A 107 11.57 -15.92 14.40
N HIS A 108 11.36 -14.81 13.70
CA HIS A 108 12.17 -14.44 12.54
C HIS A 108 12.54 -12.96 12.57
N ARG A 109 13.52 -12.60 11.75
CA ARG A 109 13.85 -11.23 11.40
C ARG A 109 13.87 -11.09 9.90
N GLY A 110 13.29 -10.00 9.42
CA GLY A 110 13.19 -9.70 8.01
C GLY A 110 13.55 -8.26 7.73
N THR A 111 14.19 -8.04 6.58
CA THR A 111 14.44 -6.72 6.02
C THR A 111 13.87 -6.68 4.61
N ILE A 112 12.98 -5.73 4.37
CA ILE A 112 12.47 -5.37 3.04
C ILE A 112 13.33 -4.20 2.55
N THR A 113 13.83 -4.26 1.32
CA THR A 113 14.62 -3.19 0.68
C THR A 113 13.95 -2.77 -0.62
N PHE A 114 13.87 -1.46 -0.85
CA PHE A 114 13.29 -0.86 -2.04
C PHE A 114 14.38 -0.25 -2.93
N GLY A 115 14.25 -0.42 -4.25
CA GLY A 115 15.18 0.18 -5.23
C GLY A 115 15.14 1.71 -5.25
N SER A 116 14.06 2.31 -4.75
CA SER A 116 13.88 3.74 -4.55
C SER A 116 13.11 3.97 -3.25
N ALA A 117 13.28 5.14 -2.65
CA ALA A 117 12.54 5.50 -1.44
C ALA A 117 11.01 5.45 -1.68
N VAL A 118 10.29 4.82 -0.76
CA VAL A 118 8.82 4.72 -0.77
C VAL A 118 8.23 5.49 0.41
N VAL A 119 7.13 6.19 0.17
CA VAL A 119 6.43 6.97 1.19
C VAL A 119 5.29 6.15 1.76
N ASN A 120 5.23 6.12 3.09
CA ASN A 120 4.20 5.47 3.89
C ASN A 120 3.83 4.06 3.42
N PRO A 121 4.79 3.11 3.38
CA PRO A 121 4.53 1.75 2.91
C PRO A 121 3.50 1.05 3.79
N LEU A 122 2.74 0.17 3.13
CA LEU A 122 1.68 -0.66 3.70
C LEU A 122 2.22 -2.07 3.94
N ILE A 123 1.79 -2.69 5.04
CA ILE A 123 2.00 -4.09 5.37
C ILE A 123 0.63 -4.72 5.52
N ALA A 124 0.28 -5.65 4.62
CA ALA A 124 -0.93 -6.47 4.76
C ALA A 124 -0.56 -7.78 5.44
N PHE A 125 -1.22 -8.06 6.57
CA PHE A 125 -1.03 -9.26 7.38
C PHE A 125 -2.10 -10.31 7.09
N ILE A 126 -1.71 -11.57 7.17
CA ILE A 126 -2.61 -12.73 7.04
C ILE A 126 -2.51 -13.54 8.33
N SER A 127 -3.63 -13.63 9.07
CA SER A 127 -3.83 -14.49 10.24
C SER A 127 -2.65 -14.45 11.23
N VAL A 128 -2.29 -13.25 11.72
CA VAL A 128 -1.24 -13.08 12.73
C VAL A 128 -1.79 -13.35 14.12
N GLY A 129 -1.23 -14.35 14.79
CA GLY A 129 -1.68 -14.92 16.04
C GLY A 129 -2.87 -15.84 15.85
N GLN A 130 -3.16 -16.62 16.89
CA GLN A 130 -4.38 -17.43 17.03
C GLN A 130 -5.01 -17.18 18.39
N PRO A 131 -6.28 -17.59 18.64
CA PRO A 131 -6.91 -17.40 19.94
C PRO A 131 -6.03 -17.95 21.08
N ASN A 132 -5.71 -17.11 22.07
CA ASN A 132 -4.81 -17.40 23.20
C ASN A 132 -3.31 -17.61 22.87
N LEU A 133 -2.88 -17.49 21.61
CA LEU A 133 -1.46 -17.47 21.23
C LEU A 133 -1.20 -16.26 20.30
N PRO A 134 -1.10 -15.04 20.86
CA PRO A 134 -0.86 -13.86 20.06
C PRO A 134 0.55 -13.83 19.48
N VAL A 135 0.71 -13.21 18.32
CA VAL A 135 2.03 -12.99 17.68
C VAL A 135 2.34 -11.51 17.56
N ARG A 136 3.57 -11.14 17.93
CA ARG A 136 4.05 -9.75 17.86
C ARG A 136 4.98 -9.53 16.68
N TYR A 137 4.68 -8.48 15.91
CA TYR A 137 5.57 -7.87 14.93
C TYR A 137 6.13 -6.56 15.48
N ASN A 138 7.45 -6.48 15.64
CA ASN A 138 8.14 -5.27 16.08
C ASN A 138 8.87 -4.63 14.90
N PHE A 139 8.46 -3.43 14.52
CA PHE A 139 9.06 -2.64 13.45
C PHE A 139 10.22 -1.75 13.93
N LEU A 140 10.87 -2.11 15.03
CA LEU A 140 12.16 -1.59 15.48
C LEU A 140 12.20 -0.06 15.63
N GLY A 141 11.13 0.51 16.18
CA GLY A 141 11.01 1.96 16.43
C GLY A 141 10.29 2.75 15.33
N ASN A 142 9.93 2.12 14.21
CA ASN A 142 9.16 2.80 13.16
C ASN A 142 7.72 3.07 13.62
N SER A 143 7.25 4.31 13.44
CA SER A 143 5.87 4.70 13.72
C SER A 143 4.91 4.00 12.75
N LEU A 144 3.77 3.55 13.27
CA LEU A 144 2.78 2.82 12.49
C LEU A 144 1.34 3.22 12.80
N THR A 145 0.43 2.90 11.88
CA THR A 145 -1.01 3.12 12.02
C THR A 145 -1.77 1.94 11.44
N VAL A 146 -2.64 1.33 12.23
CA VAL A 146 -3.58 0.30 11.73
C VAL A 146 -4.64 1.00 10.89
N LEU A 147 -4.82 0.57 9.65
CA LEU A 147 -5.78 1.16 8.71
C LEU A 147 -7.04 0.32 8.56
N SER A 148 -6.90 -1.00 8.69
CA SER A 148 -8.00 -1.95 8.55
C SER A 148 -7.71 -3.23 9.35
N ASP A 149 -8.77 -3.94 9.73
CA ASP A 149 -8.69 -5.22 10.43
C ASP A 149 -9.89 -6.13 10.11
N ASN A 150 -9.81 -7.38 10.56
CA ASN A 150 -10.85 -8.40 10.45
C ASN A 150 -11.72 -8.52 11.72
N SER A 151 -11.88 -7.46 12.52
CA SER A 151 -12.72 -7.53 13.72
C SER A 151 -14.21 -7.62 13.39
N ALA A 152 -14.66 -6.84 12.40
CA ALA A 152 -16.06 -6.77 11.98
C ALA A 152 -16.39 -7.67 10.76
N SER A 153 -15.38 -8.14 10.03
CA SER A 153 -15.57 -8.96 8.83
C SER A 153 -14.46 -10.01 8.75
N PRO A 154 -14.80 -11.30 8.51
CA PRO A 154 -13.81 -12.36 8.54
C PRO A 154 -12.80 -12.24 7.41
N ALA A 155 -11.56 -12.61 7.71
CA ALA A 155 -10.55 -13.00 6.73
C ALA A 155 -10.62 -14.51 6.47
N ALA A 156 -9.66 -15.04 5.72
CA ALA A 156 -9.58 -16.45 5.33
C ALA A 156 -9.67 -17.46 6.50
N TRP A 157 -9.29 -17.05 7.72
CA TRP A 157 -9.38 -17.87 8.95
C TRP A 157 -10.35 -17.34 10.00
N GLY A 158 -11.17 -16.35 9.62
CA GLY A 158 -12.21 -15.80 10.47
C GLY A 158 -11.87 -14.41 11.00
N ASN A 159 -12.50 -14.07 12.12
CA ASN A 159 -12.37 -12.77 12.74
C ASN A 159 -11.20 -12.75 13.73
N GLY A 160 -10.60 -11.58 13.88
CA GLY A 160 -9.45 -11.38 14.74
C GLY A 160 -9.44 -10.01 15.39
N SER A 161 -8.38 -9.76 16.14
CA SER A 161 -8.13 -8.49 16.81
C SER A 161 -6.65 -8.17 16.81
N GLN A 162 -6.34 -6.89 17.03
CA GLN A 162 -4.98 -6.44 17.21
C GLN A 162 -4.88 -5.50 18.42
N SER A 163 -3.67 -5.30 18.90
CA SER A 163 -3.30 -4.11 19.68
C SER A 163 -1.96 -3.54 19.19
N VAL A 164 -1.76 -2.24 19.40
CA VAL A 164 -0.51 -1.55 19.06
C VAL A 164 0.09 -0.92 20.30
N SER A 165 1.40 -1.13 20.50
CA SER A 165 2.20 -0.43 21.50
C SER A 165 3.51 0.04 20.87
N GLY A 166 3.63 1.35 20.64
CA GLY A 166 4.76 1.95 19.94
C GLY A 166 4.89 1.43 18.50
N SER A 167 5.97 0.69 18.23
CA SER A 167 6.26 0.08 16.93
C SER A 167 5.90 -1.41 16.86
N VAL A 168 5.21 -1.92 17.87
CA VAL A 168 4.82 -3.33 17.99
C VAL A 168 3.33 -3.48 17.68
N VAL A 169 3.01 -4.32 16.71
CA VAL A 169 1.66 -4.82 16.44
C VAL A 169 1.55 -6.21 17.06
N THR A 170 0.56 -6.43 17.92
CA THR A 170 0.23 -7.73 18.49
C THR A 170 -1.06 -8.21 17.85
N GLY A 171 -1.02 -9.34 17.14
CA GLY A 171 -2.18 -9.94 16.50
C GLY A 171 -2.76 -11.11 17.30
N ASN A 172 -4.08 -11.28 17.22
CA ASN A 172 -4.81 -12.47 17.60
C ASN A 172 -5.80 -12.80 16.48
N GLU A 173 -5.46 -13.73 15.58
CA GLU A 173 -6.12 -13.92 14.27
C GLU A 173 -6.11 -12.66 13.39
N PHE A 174 -5.15 -11.75 13.59
CA PHE A 174 -5.17 -10.45 12.92
C PHE A 174 -4.89 -10.58 11.43
N SER A 175 -5.86 -10.16 10.63
CA SER A 175 -5.69 -9.90 9.21
C SER A 175 -6.12 -8.48 8.91
N GLY A 176 -5.31 -7.75 8.13
CA GLY A 176 -5.59 -6.36 7.83
C GLY A 176 -4.34 -5.61 7.39
N THR A 177 -4.47 -4.29 7.24
CA THR A 177 -3.40 -3.44 6.70
C THR A 177 -2.92 -2.45 7.75
N VAL A 178 -1.60 -2.40 7.91
CA VAL A 178 -0.89 -1.40 8.71
C VAL A 178 -0.06 -0.52 7.78
N ARG A 179 0.02 0.78 8.07
CA ARG A 179 0.91 1.73 7.40
C ARG A 179 2.07 2.08 8.31
N LEU A 180 3.28 2.02 7.78
CA LEU A 180 4.45 2.59 8.44
C LEU A 180 4.57 4.06 8.03
N ASN A 181 4.66 4.96 8.99
CA ASN A 181 4.67 6.40 8.72
C ASN A 181 6.11 6.88 8.47
N GLY A 182 6.35 7.49 7.31
CA GLY A 182 7.66 8.00 6.92
C GLY A 182 8.06 7.66 5.48
N THR A 183 9.33 7.84 5.17
CA THR A 183 9.93 7.54 3.87
C THR A 183 11.03 6.51 4.06
N PHE A 184 10.99 5.41 3.29
CA PHE A 184 11.82 4.23 3.54
C PHE A 184 12.55 3.78 2.27
N THR A 185 13.85 3.53 2.39
CA THR A 185 14.61 2.70 1.43
C THR A 185 14.73 1.26 1.91
N SER A 186 14.53 1.02 3.22
CA SER A 186 14.43 -0.31 3.81
C SER A 186 13.56 -0.30 5.06
N ILE A 187 12.91 -1.43 5.36
CA ILE A 187 12.16 -1.68 6.59
C ILE A 187 12.68 -2.96 7.21
N SER A 188 13.11 -2.90 8.47
CA SER A 188 13.46 -4.08 9.25
C SER A 188 12.44 -4.33 10.35
N TYR A 189 12.12 -5.60 10.59
CA TYR A 189 11.20 -6.02 11.63
C TYR A 189 11.60 -7.37 12.23
N SER A 190 11.02 -7.69 13.38
CA SER A 190 11.10 -9.02 14.00
C SER A 190 9.72 -9.58 14.30
N VAL A 191 9.50 -10.84 13.97
CA VAL A 191 8.42 -11.67 14.53
C VAL A 191 8.92 -12.19 15.86
N GLN A 192 8.25 -11.86 16.97
CA GLN A 192 8.77 -12.12 18.32
C GLN A 192 8.20 -13.37 18.99
N ASP A 193 7.14 -13.93 18.43
CA ASP A 193 6.46 -15.12 18.95
C ASP A 193 6.23 -16.10 17.78
N ALA A 194 6.11 -17.39 18.11
CA ALA A 194 5.85 -18.42 17.13
C ALA A 194 4.37 -18.82 17.14
N GLU A 195 3.87 -19.22 15.98
CA GLU A 195 2.57 -19.87 15.82
C GLU A 195 2.59 -20.82 14.63
N ASN A 196 1.47 -21.48 14.35
CA ASN A 196 1.43 -22.50 13.29
C ASN A 196 1.61 -21.92 11.89
N TRP A 197 1.10 -20.72 11.63
CA TRP A 197 1.11 -20.12 10.30
C TRP A 197 0.68 -18.66 10.37
N HIS A 198 1.43 -17.76 9.73
CA HIS A 198 0.99 -16.42 9.39
C HIS A 198 1.79 -15.89 8.21
N GLY A 199 1.34 -14.78 7.62
CA GLY A 199 2.03 -14.19 6.49
C GLY A 199 1.89 -12.69 6.38
N LEU A 200 2.69 -12.10 5.49
CA LEU A 200 2.53 -10.71 5.10
C LEU A 200 2.94 -10.44 3.67
N THR A 201 2.42 -9.34 3.13
CA THR A 201 2.92 -8.72 1.91
C THR A 201 3.05 -7.21 2.08
N VAL A 202 3.73 -6.58 1.14
CA VAL A 202 4.11 -5.15 1.21
C VAL A 202 3.42 -4.41 0.09
N GLY A 203 2.90 -3.23 0.38
CA GLY A 203 2.30 -2.33 -0.60
C GLY A 203 2.74 -0.91 -0.41
N VAL A 204 2.35 -0.06 -1.35
CA VAL A 204 2.43 1.40 -1.23
C VAL A 204 1.14 1.99 -1.74
N GLN A 205 0.70 3.02 -1.05
CA GLN A 205 -0.32 3.89 -1.56
C GLN A 205 0.38 4.95 -2.43
N SER A 206 0.14 4.91 -3.74
CA SER A 206 0.66 5.93 -4.63
C SER A 206 -0.10 7.22 -4.34
N VAL A 207 0.56 8.15 -3.66
CA VAL A 207 0.17 9.56 -3.62
C VAL A 207 0.46 10.12 -5.01
N VAL A 208 -0.41 9.82 -5.97
CA VAL A 208 -0.40 10.50 -7.26
C VAL A 208 -1.16 11.80 -7.07
N PRO A 209 -0.44 12.91 -6.99
CA PRO A 209 -0.74 13.99 -7.91
C PRO A 209 0.29 13.90 -9.02
N GLU A 210 -0.13 13.58 -10.25
CA GLU A 210 0.65 14.08 -11.36
C GLU A 210 0.73 15.60 -11.20
N PRO A 211 1.91 16.22 -11.38
CA PRO A 211 2.09 17.60 -11.03
C PRO A 211 1.06 18.44 -11.78
N SER A 212 0.10 19.01 -11.05
CA SER A 212 -0.64 20.16 -11.53
C SER A 212 0.31 21.22 -12.08
N THR A 213 1.59 21.20 -11.70
CA THR A 213 2.71 21.89 -12.35
C THR A 213 2.77 21.75 -13.87
N TYR A 214 2.64 20.56 -14.47
CA TYR A 214 2.68 20.43 -15.94
C TYR A 214 1.41 20.95 -16.59
N ALA A 215 0.25 20.70 -15.98
CA ALA A 215 -1.03 21.22 -16.46
C ALA A 215 -1.10 22.75 -16.34
N LEU A 216 -0.63 23.33 -15.22
CA LEU A 216 -0.52 24.78 -14.98
C LEU A 216 0.56 25.41 -15.84
N MET A 217 1.69 24.75 -16.06
CA MET A 217 2.73 25.21 -16.97
C MET A 217 2.23 25.21 -18.41
N GLY A 218 1.54 24.15 -18.84
CA GLY A 218 0.89 24.07 -20.16
C GLY A 218 -0.19 25.14 -20.33
N ALA A 219 -1.07 25.30 -19.33
CA ALA A 219 -2.12 26.33 -19.33
C ALA A 219 -1.53 27.75 -19.30
N GLY A 220 -0.47 27.99 -18.53
CA GLY A 220 0.26 29.25 -18.45
C GLY A 220 0.93 29.60 -19.78
N LEU A 221 1.60 28.65 -20.42
CA LEU A 221 2.22 28.82 -21.73
C LEU A 221 1.17 29.08 -22.84
N LEU A 222 0.04 28.38 -22.80
CA LEU A 222 -1.09 28.63 -23.71
C LEU A 222 -1.66 30.05 -23.53
N ALA A 223 -1.88 30.49 -22.29
CA ALA A 223 -2.38 31.83 -21.99
C ALA A 223 -1.42 32.93 -22.50
N LEU A 224 -0.11 32.74 -22.29
CA LEU A 224 0.93 33.64 -22.81
C LEU A 224 0.94 33.70 -24.34
N GLY A 225 0.82 32.54 -25.01
CA GLY A 225 0.74 32.46 -26.47
C GLY A 225 -0.46 33.21 -27.06
N VAL A 226 -1.64 33.07 -26.44
CA VAL A 226 -2.86 33.80 -26.85
C VAL A 226 -2.71 35.31 -26.65
N ALA A 227 -2.15 35.74 -25.52
CA ALA A 227 -1.91 37.15 -25.23
C ALA A 227 -0.93 37.78 -26.23
N ALA A 228 0.17 37.09 -26.57
CA ALA A 228 1.15 37.55 -27.55
C ALA A 228 0.54 37.68 -28.96
N ARG A 229 -0.33 36.75 -29.37
CA ARG A 229 -1.01 36.81 -30.68
C ARG A 229 -1.96 37.98 -30.81
N ARG A 230 -2.64 38.37 -29.72
CA ARG A 230 -3.56 39.53 -29.72
C ARG A 230 -2.82 40.86 -29.85
N ARG A 231 -1.63 41.00 -29.28
CA ARG A 231 -0.81 42.23 -29.38
C ARG A 231 -0.24 42.48 -30.78
N ARG A 232 -0.12 41.47 -31.64
CA ARG A 232 0.34 41.62 -33.03
C ARG A 232 -0.76 42.01 -34.02
N LYS A 233 -2.03 42.00 -33.60
CA LYS A 233 -3.19 42.34 -34.45
C LYS A 233 -3.76 43.74 -34.14
N VAL A 234 -3.09 44.51 -33.29
CA VAL A 234 -3.39 45.92 -32.99
C VAL A 234 -2.25 46.75 -33.55
#